data_AF-A0A1W9X1Z6-F1
#
_entry.id   AF-A0A1W9X1Z6-F1
#
_cell.length_a   1.000
_cell.length_b   1.000
_cell.length_c   1.000
_cell.angle_alpha   90.00
_cell.angle_beta   90.00
_cell.angle_gamma   90.00
#
_symmetry.space_group_name_H-M   'P 1'
#
loop_
_entity.id
_entity.type
_entity.pdbx_description
1 polymer ?
#
loop_
_entity_poly.entity_id
_entity_poly.type
_entity_poly.pdbx_seq_one_letter_code
_entity_poly.pdbx_strand_id
1 'polypeptide(L)'
;MTHDEFEQWWGRLPESKLELIDGKLIVGNSLSGSQLLFRMILEGWGAAAVVALVDRKLCWEALKVAYPDAPISTSEKGEHTQAEAWASQFDYQPEDLSAGEYGKDEGHRTTRDSLEVQLSKATSIGGCGQSIGPDFVMHLGNSGITPDILLSRGNPLNHIYNWYMEGPADLVIEVILPAHAAQDREVKRHYYEAGGVPEYWIVDPQRQQIDFLRFAGGQYWPVRPDSEGRYRPHNIPNLVFLPDNLWLPQSQTNRFCLSIFEVRAQTQKKVKAAFDEEGGFKPDSLAFVPRVALDSVSISFEEFVSWCPRAKIEYANNKIQIVGMRQFLGLLLMTLGMVETVKLLPPQQWISALIEAEVNEFNDAARKARWWKIAKQSAALLRKKHGATRLAVIGDLVRPLPLNYWSDITLVVYDLSREARWEGGQALNEMFKNPRLYLVEPKYADESLANNELVEI
;
A
#
# COMPACT_ATOMS: atom_id res chain seq x y z
N MET A 1 8.00 2.24 -20.13
CA MET A 1 7.90 0.93 -19.48
C MET A 1 6.80 0.09 -20.09
N THR A 2 6.95 -1.22 -20.18
CA THR A 2 5.93 -2.20 -20.58
C THR A 2 5.43 -2.99 -19.36
N HIS A 3 4.34 -3.75 -19.50
CA HIS A 3 3.84 -4.64 -18.44
C HIS A 3 4.90 -5.67 -18.05
N ASP A 4 5.54 -6.30 -19.02
CA ASP A 4 6.56 -7.33 -18.77
C ASP A 4 7.81 -6.75 -18.09
N GLU A 5 8.21 -5.52 -18.44
CA GLU A 5 9.30 -4.82 -17.74
C GLU A 5 8.95 -4.53 -16.28
N PHE A 6 7.71 -4.11 -16.02
CA PHE A 6 7.23 -3.88 -14.65
C PHE A 6 7.17 -5.18 -13.84
N GLU A 7 6.55 -6.24 -14.37
CA GLU A 7 6.46 -7.53 -13.67
C GLU A 7 7.84 -8.15 -13.42
N GLN A 8 8.77 -8.00 -14.38
CA GLN A 8 10.16 -8.41 -14.18
C GLN A 8 10.83 -7.61 -13.06
N TRP A 9 10.60 -6.30 -12.98
CA TRP A 9 11.15 -5.48 -11.90
C TRP A 9 10.51 -5.81 -10.56
N TRP A 10 9.18 -5.86 -10.50
CA TRP A 10 8.40 -6.14 -9.29
C TRP A 10 8.71 -7.53 -8.71
N GLY A 11 8.82 -8.53 -9.59
CA GLY A 11 9.24 -9.88 -9.22
C GLY A 11 10.74 -10.03 -8.92
N ARG A 12 11.56 -9.00 -9.17
CA ARG A 12 12.98 -8.94 -8.81
C ARG A 12 13.25 -8.12 -7.55
N LEU A 13 12.25 -7.51 -6.93
CA LEU A 13 12.45 -6.85 -5.63
C LEU A 13 12.84 -7.88 -4.57
N PRO A 14 13.67 -7.52 -3.57
CA PRO A 14 14.00 -8.37 -2.43
C PRO A 14 12.78 -9.05 -1.80
N GLU A 15 11.73 -8.26 -1.57
CA GLU A 15 10.40 -8.69 -1.15
C GLU A 15 9.37 -7.78 -1.85
N SER A 16 8.27 -8.34 -2.34
CA SER A 16 7.18 -7.54 -2.93
C SER A 16 6.21 -7.02 -1.86
N LYS A 17 6.74 -6.47 -0.76
CA LYS A 17 5.97 -6.01 0.42
C LYS A 17 6.02 -4.50 0.57
N LEU A 18 4.98 -3.98 1.25
CA LEU A 18 4.84 -2.59 1.64
C LEU A 18 4.79 -2.52 3.17
N GLU A 19 5.75 -1.81 3.76
CA GLU A 19 5.86 -1.70 5.21
C GLU A 19 5.98 -0.24 5.63
N LEU A 20 5.47 0.08 6.81
CA LEU A 20 5.75 1.35 7.47
C LEU A 20 6.91 1.12 8.45
N ILE A 21 8.07 1.70 8.16
CA ILE A 21 9.28 1.54 8.98
C ILE A 21 9.77 2.93 9.35
N ASP A 22 9.85 3.22 10.66
CA ASP A 22 10.32 4.51 11.19
C ASP A 22 9.65 5.73 10.53
N GLY A 23 8.33 5.63 10.32
CA GLY A 23 7.53 6.70 9.71
C GLY A 23 7.69 6.85 8.20
N LYS A 24 8.30 5.88 7.51
CA LYS A 24 8.50 5.86 6.05
C LYS A 24 7.83 4.67 5.41
N LEU A 25 7.24 4.87 4.23
CA LEU A 25 6.73 3.77 3.41
C LEU A 25 7.91 3.11 2.69
N ILE A 26 8.25 1.90 3.10
CA ILE A 26 9.34 1.11 2.55
C ILE A 26 8.78 0.06 1.59
N VAL A 27 9.33 0.04 0.37
CA VAL A 27 9.00 -0.91 -0.69
C VAL A 27 10.23 -1.77 -0.94
N GLY A 28 10.09 -3.09 -0.89
CA GLY A 28 11.21 -4.00 -1.18
C GLY A 28 12.42 -3.79 -0.27
N ASN A 29 12.17 -3.68 1.03
CA ASN A 29 13.18 -3.62 2.10
C ASN A 29 14.10 -2.38 2.07
N SER A 30 13.87 -1.40 1.21
CA SER A 30 14.75 -0.22 1.13
C SER A 30 14.03 1.07 0.74
N LEU A 31 14.61 2.21 1.15
CA LEU A 31 14.16 3.52 0.67
C LEU A 31 14.35 3.67 -0.84
N SER A 32 15.42 3.08 -1.40
CA SER A 32 15.68 3.07 -2.84
C SER A 32 14.61 2.31 -3.62
N GLY A 33 14.05 1.23 -3.05
CA GLY A 33 12.86 0.58 -3.60
C GLY A 33 11.65 1.50 -3.66
N SER A 34 11.40 2.30 -2.62
CA SER A 34 10.33 3.31 -2.61
C SER A 34 10.57 4.42 -3.65
N GLN A 35 11.81 4.91 -3.78
CA GLN A 35 12.19 5.90 -4.79
C GLN A 35 11.99 5.38 -6.22
N LEU A 36 12.40 4.13 -6.48
CA LEU A 36 12.21 3.49 -7.79
C LEU A 36 10.74 3.29 -8.11
N LEU A 37 9.95 2.73 -7.18
CA LEU A 37 8.50 2.60 -7.39
C LEU A 37 7.88 3.96 -7.69
N PHE A 38 8.26 5.01 -6.95
CA PHE A 38 7.73 6.34 -7.16
C PHE A 38 8.12 6.91 -8.53
N ARG A 39 9.38 6.76 -8.95
CA ARG A 39 9.84 7.16 -10.29
C ARG A 39 9.01 6.47 -11.37
N MET A 40 8.79 5.16 -11.26
CA MET A 40 8.00 4.38 -12.24
C MET A 40 6.52 4.79 -12.25
N ILE A 41 5.95 5.12 -11.09
CA ILE A 41 4.61 5.69 -10.99
C ILE A 41 4.57 7.05 -11.72
N LEU A 42 5.56 7.91 -11.48
CA LEU A 42 5.65 9.24 -12.07
C LEU A 42 5.86 9.21 -13.58
N GLU A 43 6.56 8.21 -14.13
CA GLU A 43 6.66 8.00 -15.57
C GLU A 43 5.30 7.74 -16.24
N GLY A 44 4.36 7.13 -15.51
CA GLY A 44 3.00 6.83 -16.01
C GLY A 44 1.94 7.88 -15.67
N TRP A 45 2.02 8.49 -14.49
CA TRP A 45 1.02 9.46 -14.01
C TRP A 45 1.43 10.92 -14.23
N GLY A 46 2.73 11.19 -14.35
CA GLY A 46 3.31 12.50 -14.57
C GLY A 46 3.38 13.37 -13.32
N ALA A 47 4.20 14.43 -13.41
CA ALA A 47 4.38 15.43 -12.35
C ALA A 47 3.07 16.14 -11.95
N ALA A 48 2.11 16.29 -12.88
CA ALA A 48 0.81 16.92 -12.62
C ALA A 48 0.00 16.20 -11.53
N ALA A 49 0.17 14.88 -11.39
CA ALA A 49 -0.45 14.09 -10.33
C ALA A 49 0.04 14.51 -8.93
N VAL A 50 1.33 14.87 -8.81
CA VAL A 50 1.94 15.37 -7.56
C VAL A 50 1.62 16.85 -7.35
N VAL A 51 1.74 17.69 -8.38
CA VAL A 51 1.44 19.13 -8.29
C VAL A 51 0.01 19.37 -7.78
N ALA A 52 -0.94 18.49 -8.10
CA ALA A 52 -2.31 18.58 -7.61
C ALA A 52 -2.48 18.19 -6.12
N LEU A 53 -1.45 17.67 -5.46
CA LEU A 53 -1.48 17.23 -4.05
C LEU A 53 -0.70 18.14 -3.10
N VAL A 54 0.05 19.10 -3.62
CA VAL A 54 0.96 19.95 -2.84
C VAL A 54 0.74 21.43 -3.15
N ASP A 55 1.17 22.29 -2.23
CA ASP A 55 1.26 23.72 -2.53
C ASP A 55 2.26 23.94 -3.68
N ARG A 56 1.85 24.68 -4.72
CA ARG A 56 2.74 25.00 -5.86
C ARG A 56 4.00 25.75 -5.42
N LYS A 57 3.91 26.59 -4.39
CA LYS A 57 5.07 27.31 -3.83
C LYS A 57 6.11 26.33 -3.30
N LEU A 58 5.66 25.29 -2.60
CA LEU A 58 6.54 24.23 -2.10
C LEU A 58 7.25 23.49 -3.24
N CYS A 59 6.54 23.22 -4.34
CA CYS A 59 7.14 22.56 -5.51
C CYS A 59 8.18 23.46 -6.20
N TRP A 60 7.91 24.75 -6.36
CA TRP A 60 8.90 25.72 -6.87
C TRP A 60 10.12 25.84 -5.96
N GLU A 61 9.91 25.88 -4.64
CA GLU A 61 10.98 25.93 -3.65
C GLU A 61 11.83 24.66 -3.71
N ALA A 62 11.21 23.48 -3.77
CA ALA A 62 11.90 22.20 -3.90
C ALA A 62 12.75 22.13 -5.17
N LEU A 63 12.23 22.58 -6.32
CA LEU A 63 13.00 22.68 -7.56
C LEU A 63 14.20 23.60 -7.41
N LYS A 64 14.05 24.76 -6.74
CA LYS A 64 15.16 25.69 -6.51
C LYS A 64 16.22 25.10 -5.57
N VAL A 65 15.80 24.34 -4.55
CA VAL A 65 16.73 23.64 -3.65
C VAL A 65 17.46 22.51 -4.37
N ALA A 66 16.76 21.71 -5.18
CA ALA A 66 17.35 20.61 -5.95
C ALA A 66 18.27 21.10 -7.07
N TYR A 67 17.98 22.27 -7.66
CA TYR A 67 18.73 22.85 -8.77
C TYR A 67 19.09 24.33 -8.49
N PRO A 68 20.11 24.60 -7.64
CA PRO A 68 20.43 25.96 -7.18
C PRO A 68 20.75 26.97 -8.30
N ASP A 69 21.35 26.51 -9.39
CA ASP A 69 21.74 27.36 -10.53
C ASP A 69 20.58 27.63 -11.51
N ALA A 70 19.43 26.97 -11.32
CA ALA A 70 18.28 27.15 -12.20
C ALA A 70 17.69 28.57 -12.05
N PRO A 71 17.29 29.24 -13.15
CA PRO A 71 16.63 30.55 -13.14
C PRO A 71 15.14 30.43 -12.73
N ILE A 72 14.89 29.72 -11.64
CA ILE A 72 13.57 29.47 -11.07
C ILE A 72 13.25 30.57 -10.07
N SER A 73 12.16 31.30 -10.33
CA SER A 73 11.61 32.26 -9.39
C SER A 73 10.46 31.64 -8.62
N THR A 74 10.44 31.84 -7.31
CA THR A 74 9.30 31.47 -6.46
C THR A 74 8.16 32.51 -6.54
N SER A 75 8.34 33.61 -7.28
CA SER A 75 7.32 34.65 -7.43
C SER A 75 6.29 34.27 -8.50
N GLU A 76 5.03 34.12 -8.10
CA GLU A 76 3.86 33.66 -8.89
C GLU A 76 3.44 34.55 -10.07
N LYS A 77 4.27 35.46 -10.59
CA LYS A 77 3.89 36.34 -11.71
C LYS A 77 4.25 35.71 -13.06
N GLY A 78 3.46 34.72 -13.47
CA GLY A 78 2.99 34.41 -14.84
C GLY A 78 3.96 34.29 -16.03
N GLU A 79 5.23 34.64 -15.91
CA GLU A 79 6.24 34.54 -16.96
C GLU A 79 7.34 33.57 -16.53
N HIS A 80 7.12 32.29 -16.81
CA HIS A 80 8.04 31.21 -16.49
C HIS A 80 9.04 30.92 -17.62
N THR A 81 9.14 31.80 -18.62
CA THR A 81 9.89 31.57 -19.87
C THR A 81 11.36 31.22 -19.65
N GLN A 82 12.02 31.83 -18.67
CA GLN A 82 13.42 31.50 -18.35
C GLN A 82 13.55 30.09 -17.74
N ALA A 83 12.62 29.72 -16.86
CA ALA A 83 12.60 28.41 -16.21
C ALA A 83 12.25 27.30 -17.23
N GLU A 84 11.29 27.55 -18.13
CA GLU A 84 10.96 26.66 -19.25
C GLU A 84 12.14 26.47 -20.19
N ALA A 85 12.79 27.57 -20.62
CA ALA A 85 13.93 27.52 -21.52
C ALA A 85 15.09 26.73 -20.89
N TRP A 86 15.42 27.00 -19.63
CA TRP A 86 16.43 26.24 -18.89
C TRP A 86 16.09 24.76 -18.81
N ALA A 87 14.88 24.41 -18.38
CA ALA A 87 14.50 23.03 -18.19
C ALA A 87 14.43 22.23 -19.50
N SER A 88 14.08 22.87 -20.61
CA SER A 88 14.09 22.24 -21.94
C SER A 88 15.49 21.85 -22.43
N GLN A 89 16.53 22.50 -21.90
CA GLN A 89 17.93 22.27 -22.25
C GLN A 89 18.69 21.49 -21.17
N PHE A 90 18.04 21.21 -20.04
CA PHE A 90 18.66 20.50 -18.93
C PHE A 90 18.89 19.03 -19.30
N ASP A 91 20.16 18.61 -19.31
CA ASP A 91 20.54 17.21 -19.52
C ASP A 91 20.24 16.41 -18.26
N TYR A 92 19.00 15.91 -18.18
CA TYR A 92 18.55 15.11 -17.06
C TYR A 92 19.13 13.70 -17.11
N GLN A 93 19.91 13.35 -16.09
CA GLN A 93 20.38 12.01 -15.83
C GLN A 93 19.70 11.49 -14.55
N PRO A 94 18.83 10.47 -14.63
CA PRO A 94 18.21 9.92 -13.43
C PRO A 94 19.28 9.28 -12.56
N GLU A 95 19.16 9.46 -11.24
CA GLU A 95 20.04 8.78 -10.28
C GLU A 95 19.97 7.25 -10.47
N ASP A 96 21.13 6.60 -10.44
CA ASP A 96 21.26 5.15 -10.51
C ASP A 96 20.85 4.52 -9.17
N LEU A 97 19.55 4.26 -9.06
CA LEU A 97 18.94 3.64 -7.89
C LEU A 97 18.85 2.13 -8.08
N SER A 98 19.16 1.37 -7.04
CA SER A 98 18.93 -0.07 -6.98
C SER A 98 18.09 -0.42 -5.75
N ALA A 99 17.05 -1.23 -5.96
CA ALA A 99 16.26 -1.80 -4.88
C ALA A 99 16.86 -3.12 -4.33
N GLY A 100 18.04 -3.52 -4.81
CA GLY A 100 18.55 -4.89 -4.65
C GLY A 100 17.93 -5.87 -5.64
N GLU A 101 18.37 -7.12 -5.62
CA GLU A 101 17.88 -8.20 -6.49
C GLU A 101 17.29 -9.34 -5.66
N TYR A 102 16.10 -9.84 -5.97
CA TYR A 102 15.44 -10.98 -5.32
C TYR A 102 16.38 -12.18 -5.09
N GLY A 103 17.28 -12.42 -6.04
CA GLY A 103 18.20 -13.55 -6.03
C GLY A 103 17.58 -14.81 -6.62
N LYS A 104 18.15 -15.99 -6.31
CA LYS A 104 17.53 -17.27 -6.65
C LYS A 104 16.53 -17.65 -5.57
N ASP A 105 15.37 -18.17 -5.99
CA ASP A 105 14.28 -18.54 -5.10
C ASP A 105 14.65 -19.64 -4.10
N GLU A 106 15.72 -20.42 -4.29
CA GLU A 106 16.35 -21.41 -3.37
C GLU A 106 15.39 -22.18 -2.42
N GLY A 107 14.13 -22.40 -2.80
CA GLY A 107 13.09 -23.03 -1.98
C GLY A 107 12.25 -22.09 -1.08
N HIS A 108 12.46 -20.77 -1.07
CA HIS A 108 11.71 -19.77 -0.29
C HIS A 108 10.19 -19.93 -0.45
N ARG A 109 9.65 -19.71 -1.65
CA ARG A 109 8.18 -19.79 -1.87
C ARG A 109 7.59 -21.13 -1.47
N THR A 110 8.26 -22.22 -1.88
CA THR A 110 7.79 -23.58 -1.58
C THR A 110 7.79 -23.88 -0.07
N THR A 111 8.82 -23.42 0.65
CA THR A 111 8.96 -23.62 2.09
C THR A 111 7.92 -22.81 2.85
N ARG A 112 7.74 -21.53 2.49
CA ARG A 112 6.71 -20.64 3.05
C ARG A 112 5.32 -21.21 2.86
N ASP A 113 4.95 -21.58 1.63
CA ASP A 113 3.61 -22.11 1.33
C ASP A 113 3.35 -23.43 2.08
N SER A 114 4.37 -24.29 2.24
CA SER A 114 4.26 -25.53 3.03
C SER A 114 4.03 -25.24 4.51
N LEU A 115 4.79 -24.31 5.09
CA LEU A 115 4.65 -23.87 6.48
C LEU A 115 3.27 -23.27 6.73
N GLU A 116 2.82 -22.34 5.88
CA GLU A 116 1.54 -21.66 6.01
C GLU A 116 0.37 -22.66 5.99
N VAL A 117 0.33 -23.54 4.97
CA VAL A 117 -0.74 -24.54 4.83
C VAL A 117 -0.76 -25.49 6.01
N GLN A 118 0.39 -26.01 6.44
CA GLN A 118 0.43 -26.98 7.53
C GLN A 118 0.19 -26.33 8.90
N LEU A 119 0.62 -25.09 9.12
CA LEU A 119 0.35 -24.35 10.36
C LEU A 119 -1.14 -23.97 10.46
N SER A 120 -1.74 -23.51 9.37
CA SER A 120 -3.19 -23.23 9.28
C SER A 120 -4.02 -24.49 9.57
N LYS A 121 -3.57 -25.65 9.09
CA LYS A 121 -4.19 -26.94 9.41
C LYS A 121 -3.98 -27.34 10.88
N ALA A 122 -2.76 -27.17 11.39
CA ALA A 122 -2.41 -27.51 12.77
C ALA A 122 -3.26 -26.69 13.76
N THR A 123 -3.35 -25.38 13.53
CA THR A 123 -4.19 -24.46 14.32
C THR A 123 -5.66 -24.83 14.25
N SER A 124 -6.17 -25.23 13.07
CA SER A 124 -7.55 -25.68 12.90
C SER A 124 -7.89 -26.98 13.65
N ILE A 125 -6.93 -27.90 13.79
CA ILE A 125 -7.10 -29.19 14.49
C ILE A 125 -6.86 -29.05 15.99
N GLY A 126 -5.77 -28.39 16.38
CA GLY A 126 -5.30 -28.28 17.76
C GLY A 126 -5.94 -27.13 18.55
N GLY A 127 -6.66 -26.23 17.89
CA GLY A 127 -7.23 -25.04 18.54
C GLY A 127 -6.17 -24.10 19.11
N CYS A 128 -4.97 -24.07 18.53
CA CYS A 128 -3.83 -23.30 19.03
C CYS A 128 -3.76 -21.86 18.49
N GLY A 129 -4.85 -21.32 17.93
CA GLY A 129 -4.95 -19.96 17.42
C GLY A 129 -5.38 -19.90 15.97
N GLN A 130 -4.98 -18.83 15.29
CA GLN A 130 -5.21 -18.58 13.88
C GLN A 130 -3.89 -18.17 13.21
N SER A 131 -3.53 -18.92 12.17
CA SER A 131 -2.47 -18.52 11.24
C SER A 131 -3.03 -17.51 10.24
N ILE A 132 -2.29 -16.44 10.00
CA ILE A 132 -2.61 -15.44 8.97
C ILE A 132 -1.42 -15.41 8.01
N GLY A 133 -1.76 -15.53 6.72
CA GLY A 133 -0.82 -15.62 5.61
C GLY A 133 -0.20 -14.27 5.24
N PRO A 134 0.61 -14.24 4.17
CA PRO A 134 1.41 -13.07 3.83
C PRO A 134 0.53 -11.85 3.53
N ASP A 135 1.12 -10.66 3.62
CA ASP A 135 0.46 -9.37 3.34
C ASP A 135 -0.60 -8.96 4.38
N PHE A 136 -0.37 -9.35 5.64
CA PHE A 136 -1.12 -8.82 6.78
C PHE A 136 -0.20 -8.01 7.69
N VAL A 137 -0.55 -6.74 7.87
CA VAL A 137 0.25 -5.77 8.62
C VAL A 137 0.11 -6.03 10.11
N MET A 138 1.23 -6.04 10.82
CA MET A 138 1.31 -6.05 12.27
C MET A 138 1.86 -4.71 12.76
N HIS A 139 1.09 -4.03 13.60
CA HIS A 139 1.45 -2.76 14.22
C HIS A 139 2.31 -2.99 15.45
N LEU A 140 3.59 -2.59 15.36
CA LEU A 140 4.55 -2.65 16.46
C LEU A 140 5.18 -1.28 16.68
N GLY A 141 4.85 -0.63 17.80
CA GLY A 141 5.35 0.70 18.11
C GLY A 141 4.80 1.72 17.12
N ASN A 142 5.67 2.27 16.26
CA ASN A 142 5.28 3.18 15.18
C ASN A 142 5.41 2.54 13.78
N SER A 143 5.66 1.22 13.73
CA SER A 143 5.94 0.49 12.49
C SER A 143 4.81 -0.46 12.14
N GLY A 144 4.52 -0.58 10.85
CA GLY A 144 3.61 -1.56 10.27
C GLY A 144 4.40 -2.58 9.45
N ILE A 145 4.66 -3.74 10.04
CA ILE A 145 5.53 -4.78 9.48
C ILE A 145 4.69 -5.90 8.92
N THR A 146 5.15 -6.56 7.86
CA THR A 146 4.42 -7.61 7.17
C THR A 146 5.20 -8.92 7.21
N PRO A 147 5.00 -9.75 8.26
CA PRO A 147 5.60 -11.08 8.33
C PRO A 147 5.19 -11.98 7.17
N ASP A 148 6.04 -12.95 6.80
CA ASP A 148 5.64 -14.03 5.89
C ASP A 148 4.48 -14.87 6.46
N ILE A 149 4.59 -15.24 7.75
CA ILE A 149 3.56 -16.00 8.46
C ILE A 149 3.50 -15.48 9.90
N LEU A 150 2.28 -15.22 10.38
CA LEU A 150 2.03 -14.92 11.79
C LEU A 150 0.93 -15.80 12.36
N LEU A 151 0.98 -16.01 13.68
CA LEU A 151 -0.05 -16.73 14.43
C LEU A 151 -0.49 -15.89 15.62
N SER A 152 -1.81 -15.71 15.76
CA SER A 152 -2.42 -15.13 16.97
C SER A 152 -3.27 -16.16 17.69
N ARG A 153 -3.17 -16.16 19.01
CA ARG A 153 -3.97 -16.99 19.91
C ARG A 153 -5.21 -16.28 20.44
N GLY A 154 -5.46 -15.02 20.05
CA GLY A 154 -6.48 -14.17 20.68
C GLY A 154 -6.16 -13.88 22.15
N ASN A 155 -4.88 -13.59 22.42
CA ASN A 155 -4.41 -13.21 23.75
C ASN A 155 -4.67 -11.70 23.98
N PRO A 156 -4.61 -11.17 25.22
CA PRO A 156 -4.88 -9.75 25.47
C PRO A 156 -3.77 -8.79 25.00
N LEU A 157 -2.63 -9.30 24.51
CA LEU A 157 -1.52 -8.49 23.99
C LEU A 157 -1.71 -8.09 22.54
N ASN A 158 -2.54 -8.80 21.78
CA ASN A 158 -2.85 -8.48 20.40
C ASN A 158 -4.34 -8.46 20.11
N HIS A 159 -4.71 -7.70 19.09
CA HIS A 159 -6.07 -7.64 18.58
C HIS A 159 -6.06 -7.62 17.05
N ILE A 160 -6.91 -8.41 16.43
CA ILE A 160 -6.97 -8.52 14.97
C ILE A 160 -8.15 -7.71 14.46
N TYR A 161 -7.86 -6.66 13.70
CA TYR A 161 -8.84 -5.90 12.92
C TYR A 161 -8.87 -6.42 11.47
N ASN A 162 -9.78 -5.91 10.65
CA ASN A 162 -9.91 -6.31 9.24
C ASN A 162 -8.65 -6.13 8.40
N TRP A 163 -7.83 -5.13 8.71
CA TRP A 163 -6.74 -4.67 7.83
C TRP A 163 -5.34 -4.85 8.44
N TYR A 164 -5.27 -5.03 9.75
CA TYR A 164 -4.02 -5.15 10.49
C TYR A 164 -4.23 -5.84 11.84
N MET A 165 -3.13 -6.28 12.44
CA MET A 165 -3.05 -6.71 13.83
C MET A 165 -2.47 -5.57 14.66
N GLU A 166 -3.13 -5.20 15.74
CA GLU A 166 -2.57 -4.35 16.78
C GLU A 166 -1.78 -5.20 17.77
N GLY A 167 -0.53 -4.82 18.05
CA GLY A 167 0.34 -5.52 18.98
C GLY A 167 1.01 -6.79 18.43
N PRO A 168 1.82 -7.47 19.26
CA PRO A 168 2.65 -8.60 18.82
C PRO A 168 1.86 -9.89 18.59
N ALA A 169 2.11 -10.53 17.45
CA ALA A 169 1.71 -11.90 17.21
C ALA A 169 2.34 -12.86 18.24
N ASP A 170 1.70 -14.01 18.48
CA ASP A 170 2.22 -15.05 19.37
C ASP A 170 3.41 -15.79 18.75
N LEU A 171 3.45 -15.87 17.41
CA LEU A 171 4.55 -16.44 16.65
C LEU A 171 4.66 -15.69 15.32
N VAL A 172 5.90 -15.32 14.96
CA VAL A 172 6.27 -14.85 13.63
C VAL A 172 7.25 -15.85 13.01
N ILE A 173 7.05 -16.18 11.74
CA ILE A 173 7.98 -16.97 10.94
C ILE A 173 8.34 -16.14 9.71
N GLU A 174 9.64 -15.95 9.48
CA GLU A 174 10.18 -15.39 8.23
C GLU A 174 10.94 -16.48 7.49
N VAL A 175 10.65 -16.64 6.20
CA VAL A 175 11.41 -17.55 5.34
C VAL A 175 12.38 -16.71 4.53
N ILE A 176 13.67 -16.79 4.81
CA ILE A 176 14.60 -15.82 4.25
C ILE A 176 14.96 -16.13 2.80
N LEU A 177 15.19 -15.08 2.03
CA LEU A 177 15.90 -15.15 0.75
C LEU A 177 17.41 -14.92 1.02
N PRO A 178 18.32 -15.77 0.51
CA PRO A 178 19.74 -15.67 0.83
C PRO A 178 20.36 -14.30 0.53
N ALA A 179 19.91 -13.63 -0.53
CA ALA A 179 20.39 -12.31 -0.94
C ALA A 179 20.06 -11.20 0.08
N HIS A 180 19.06 -11.42 0.94
CA HIS A 180 18.51 -10.41 1.86
C HIS A 180 18.39 -10.91 3.30
N ALA A 181 19.12 -11.96 3.65
CA ALA A 181 19.05 -12.60 4.96
C ALA A 181 19.27 -11.62 6.14
N ALA A 182 20.04 -10.54 5.94
CA ALA A 182 20.26 -9.52 6.96
C ALA A 182 18.98 -8.76 7.34
N GLN A 183 18.04 -8.59 6.41
CA GLN A 183 16.77 -7.91 6.68
C GLN A 183 16.01 -8.65 7.79
N ASP A 184 15.83 -9.95 7.67
CA ASP A 184 15.10 -10.72 8.67
C ASP A 184 15.96 -10.96 9.93
N ARG A 185 17.25 -11.30 9.75
CA ARG A 185 18.15 -11.65 10.87
C ARG A 185 18.49 -10.48 11.79
N GLU A 186 18.49 -9.26 11.27
CA GLU A 186 18.93 -8.06 12.00
C GLU A 186 17.82 -7.01 12.08
N VAL A 187 17.28 -6.55 10.94
CA VAL A 187 16.35 -5.42 10.88
C VAL A 187 14.99 -5.79 11.48
N LYS A 188 14.29 -6.79 10.93
CA LYS A 188 12.98 -7.22 11.44
C LYS A 188 13.08 -7.82 12.84
N ARG A 189 14.17 -8.53 13.14
CA ARG A 189 14.48 -9.00 14.50
C ARG A 189 14.41 -7.85 15.52
N HIS A 190 14.98 -6.69 15.21
CA HIS A 190 14.94 -5.53 16.12
C HIS A 190 13.51 -5.11 16.45
N TYR A 191 12.64 -5.02 15.43
CA TYR A 191 11.25 -4.62 15.63
C TYR A 191 10.42 -5.69 16.35
N TYR A 192 10.61 -6.96 16.01
CA TYR A 192 9.92 -8.07 16.70
C TYR A 192 10.35 -8.16 18.18
N GLU A 193 11.63 -7.91 18.48
CA GLU A 193 12.15 -7.87 19.85
C GLU A 193 11.59 -6.68 20.63
N ALA A 194 11.62 -5.48 20.05
CA ALA A 194 11.07 -4.27 20.66
C ALA A 194 9.56 -4.37 20.87
N GLY A 195 8.84 -5.01 19.94
CA GLY A 195 7.41 -5.29 20.03
C GLY A 195 7.05 -6.43 20.99
N GLY A 196 8.04 -7.21 21.45
CA GLY A 196 7.82 -8.31 22.39
C GLY A 196 7.17 -9.55 21.78
N VAL A 197 7.40 -9.82 20.48
CA VAL A 197 6.91 -11.04 19.82
C VAL A 197 7.53 -12.28 20.50
N PRO A 198 6.73 -13.16 21.14
CA PRO A 198 7.26 -14.20 22.04
C PRO A 198 8.12 -15.27 21.34
N GLU A 199 7.75 -15.65 20.13
CA GLU A 199 8.44 -16.66 19.32
C GLU A 199 8.70 -16.09 17.92
N TYR A 200 9.97 -16.06 17.51
CA TYR A 200 10.40 -15.62 16.20
C TYR A 200 11.26 -16.69 15.53
N TRP A 201 10.80 -17.23 14.40
CA TRP A 201 11.49 -18.28 13.66
C TRP A 201 12.03 -17.73 12.35
N ILE A 202 13.32 -17.95 12.10
CA ILE A 202 13.98 -17.57 10.85
C ILE A 202 14.33 -18.86 10.12
N VAL A 203 13.65 -19.12 9.01
CA VAL A 203 13.79 -20.34 8.23
C VAL A 203 14.67 -20.05 7.02
N ASP A 204 15.79 -20.77 6.89
CA ASP A 204 16.74 -20.68 5.78
C ASP A 204 16.61 -21.93 4.89
N PRO A 205 15.88 -21.85 3.76
CA PRO A 205 15.67 -23.00 2.88
C PRO A 205 16.94 -23.47 2.20
N GLN A 206 17.88 -22.56 1.91
CA GLN A 206 19.13 -22.89 1.24
C GLN A 206 20.04 -23.72 2.14
N ARG A 207 20.14 -23.34 3.41
CA ARG A 207 20.96 -24.04 4.41
C ARG A 207 20.22 -25.18 5.11
N GLN A 208 18.91 -25.29 4.89
CA GLN A 208 18.02 -26.21 5.61
C GLN A 208 18.15 -26.03 7.14
N GLN A 209 18.13 -24.77 7.57
CA GLN A 209 18.32 -24.39 8.98
C GLN A 209 17.17 -23.52 9.46
N ILE A 210 16.90 -23.60 10.76
CA ILE A 210 15.88 -22.77 11.42
C ILE A 210 16.48 -22.23 12.70
N ASP A 211 16.51 -20.91 12.81
CA ASP A 211 16.85 -20.23 14.05
C ASP A 211 15.57 -19.96 14.83
N PHE A 212 15.42 -20.63 15.97
CA PHE A 212 14.32 -20.39 16.89
C PHE A 212 14.75 -19.37 17.94
N LEU A 213 14.11 -18.21 17.94
CA LEU A 213 14.34 -17.13 18.88
C LEU A 213 13.13 -17.00 19.82
N ARG A 214 13.38 -17.00 21.12
CA ARG A 214 12.36 -16.80 22.15
C ARG A 214 12.60 -15.51 22.91
N PHE A 215 11.57 -14.67 22.99
CA PHE A 215 11.64 -13.44 23.75
C PHE A 215 11.54 -13.74 25.24
N ALA A 216 12.57 -13.37 26.01
CA ALA A 216 12.58 -13.50 27.46
C ALA A 216 13.50 -12.45 28.08
N GLY A 217 12.99 -11.74 29.10
CA GLY A 217 13.78 -10.73 29.81
C GLY A 217 14.18 -9.53 28.94
N GLY A 218 13.33 -9.14 27.98
CA GLY A 218 13.55 -7.96 27.14
C GLY A 218 14.42 -8.17 25.90
N GLN A 219 14.78 -9.42 25.57
CA GLN A 219 15.57 -9.75 24.38
C GLN A 219 15.29 -11.17 23.89
N TYR A 220 15.73 -11.48 22.67
CA TYR A 220 15.68 -12.81 22.08
C TYR A 220 16.82 -13.71 22.51
N TRP A 221 16.48 -14.94 22.83
CA TRP A 221 17.41 -16.02 23.12
C TRP A 221 17.24 -17.16 22.11
N PRO A 222 18.34 -17.72 21.56
CA PRO A 222 18.26 -18.90 20.71
C PRO A 222 17.85 -20.12 21.53
N VAL A 223 16.91 -20.89 21.00
CA VAL A 223 16.41 -22.14 21.59
C VAL A 223 16.65 -23.28 20.61
N ARG A 224 17.05 -24.44 21.11
CA ARG A 224 17.22 -25.65 20.29
C ARG A 224 16.01 -26.58 20.44
N PRO A 225 15.70 -27.39 19.41
CA PRO A 225 14.83 -28.55 19.57
C PRO A 225 15.29 -29.46 20.71
N ASP A 226 14.38 -30.25 21.26
CA ASP A 226 14.69 -31.22 22.31
C ASP A 226 15.53 -32.41 21.80
N SER A 227 15.82 -33.36 22.68
CA SER A 227 16.57 -34.58 22.34
C SER A 227 15.88 -35.50 21.32
N GLU A 228 14.57 -35.31 21.07
CA GLU A 228 13.81 -36.02 20.05
C GLU A 228 13.71 -35.23 18.73
N GLY A 229 14.42 -34.10 18.61
CA GLY A 229 14.36 -33.23 17.44
C GLY A 229 13.08 -32.41 17.36
N ARG A 230 12.31 -32.28 18.45
CA ARG A 230 11.01 -31.59 18.48
C ARG A 230 11.17 -30.18 19.03
N TYR A 231 10.63 -29.19 18.33
CA TYR A 231 10.54 -27.83 18.84
C TYR A 231 9.17 -27.57 19.49
N ARG A 232 9.17 -27.00 20.69
CA ARG A 232 7.95 -26.66 21.45
C ARG A 232 7.94 -25.17 21.79
N PRO A 233 7.19 -24.34 21.06
CA PRO A 233 7.00 -22.94 21.41
C PRO A 233 6.33 -22.80 22.79
N HIS A 234 6.93 -22.00 23.68
CA HIS A 234 6.55 -22.00 25.10
C HIS A 234 5.16 -21.39 25.31
N ASN A 235 4.84 -20.34 24.56
CA ASN A 235 3.54 -19.68 24.55
C ASN A 235 2.53 -20.36 23.64
N ILE A 236 2.80 -21.55 23.07
CA ILE A 236 1.84 -22.30 22.24
C ILE A 236 1.89 -23.79 22.63
N PRO A 237 1.45 -24.17 23.84
CA PRO A 237 1.73 -25.48 24.46
C PRO A 237 1.12 -26.69 23.72
N ASN A 238 0.14 -26.47 22.84
CA ASN A 238 -0.51 -27.53 22.07
C ASN A 238 0.13 -27.77 20.69
N LEU A 239 1.13 -26.97 20.31
CA LEU A 239 1.81 -27.06 19.03
C LEU A 239 3.21 -27.63 19.25
N VAL A 240 3.55 -28.67 18.49
CA VAL A 240 4.91 -29.20 18.38
C VAL A 240 5.32 -29.08 16.93
N PHE A 241 6.51 -28.56 16.67
CA PHE A 241 7.08 -28.49 15.33
C PHE A 241 8.18 -29.56 15.17
N LEU A 242 8.24 -30.16 13.99
CA LEU A 242 9.17 -31.22 13.58
C LEU A 242 10.08 -30.63 12.49
N PRO A 243 11.18 -29.95 12.85
CA PRO A 243 12.01 -29.19 11.92
C PRO A 243 12.58 -30.04 10.78
N ASP A 244 13.07 -31.24 11.09
CA ASP A 244 13.69 -32.14 10.10
C ASP A 244 12.71 -32.55 9.00
N ASN A 245 11.41 -32.61 9.33
CA ASN A 245 10.38 -32.99 8.36
C ASN A 245 10.13 -31.90 7.32
N LEU A 246 10.52 -30.64 7.58
CA LEU A 246 10.40 -29.55 6.62
C LEU A 246 11.27 -29.77 5.38
N TRP A 247 12.38 -30.49 5.55
CA TRP A 247 13.40 -30.69 4.51
C TRP A 247 13.22 -32.00 3.74
N LEU A 248 12.25 -32.83 4.13
CA LEU A 248 11.97 -34.09 3.44
C LEU A 248 11.42 -33.84 2.02
N PRO A 249 11.72 -34.74 1.05
CA PRO A 249 11.25 -34.59 -0.32
C PRO A 249 9.73 -34.48 -0.41
N GLN A 250 9.23 -33.69 -1.37
CA GLN A 250 7.79 -33.46 -1.55
C GLN A 250 6.95 -34.73 -1.74
N SER A 251 7.53 -35.79 -2.30
CA SER A 251 6.88 -37.10 -2.45
C SER A 251 6.61 -37.81 -1.12
N GLN A 252 7.31 -37.41 -0.05
CA GLN A 252 7.15 -37.91 1.32
C GLN A 252 6.32 -36.97 2.19
N THR A 253 6.21 -35.69 1.81
CA THR A 253 5.37 -34.71 2.51
C THR A 253 3.97 -34.69 1.92
N ASN A 254 3.00 -35.23 2.64
CA ASN A 254 1.60 -35.07 2.27
C ASN A 254 1.09 -33.70 2.75
N ARG A 255 0.90 -32.72 1.85
CA ARG A 255 0.29 -31.41 2.19
C ARG A 255 -1.10 -31.54 2.83
N PHE A 256 -1.77 -32.68 2.62
CA PHE A 256 -3.06 -33.01 3.22
C PHE A 256 -2.95 -33.72 4.57
N CYS A 257 -1.76 -33.90 5.14
CA CYS A 257 -1.55 -34.40 6.50
C CYS A 257 -0.65 -33.45 7.29
N LEU A 258 -0.73 -33.49 8.62
CA LEU A 258 0.23 -32.80 9.46
C LEU A 258 1.54 -33.60 9.47
N SER A 259 2.50 -33.16 8.67
CA SER A 259 3.82 -33.82 8.55
C SER A 259 4.92 -33.07 9.28
N ILE A 260 4.84 -31.73 9.36
CA ILE A 260 5.82 -30.88 10.06
C ILE A 260 5.34 -30.38 11.42
N PHE A 261 4.07 -30.62 11.77
CA PHE A 261 3.50 -30.25 13.06
C PHE A 261 2.83 -31.45 13.72
N GLU A 262 2.87 -31.51 15.04
CA GLU A 262 1.95 -32.32 15.84
C GLU A 262 1.12 -31.41 16.71
N VAL A 263 -0.14 -31.79 16.90
CA VAL A 263 -1.05 -31.05 17.77
C VAL A 263 -1.73 -32.00 18.72
N ARG A 264 -1.82 -31.59 19.98
CA ARG A 264 -2.69 -32.26 20.94
C ARG A 264 -4.12 -31.76 20.71
N ALA A 265 -5.01 -32.65 20.29
CA ALA A 265 -6.42 -32.31 20.15
C ALA A 265 -6.97 -31.86 21.51
N GLN A 266 -7.58 -30.67 21.53
CA GLN A 266 -8.32 -30.20 22.71
C GLN A 266 -9.82 -30.42 22.52
N THR A 267 -10.50 -30.72 23.61
CA THR A 267 -11.97 -30.83 23.70
C THR A 267 -12.66 -29.46 23.85
N GLN A 268 -11.90 -28.39 24.11
CA GLN A 268 -12.44 -27.04 24.30
C GLN A 268 -12.72 -26.34 22.96
N LYS A 269 -13.72 -25.44 22.97
CA LYS A 269 -14.18 -24.69 21.79
C LYS A 269 -13.02 -23.97 21.11
N LYS A 270 -12.99 -24.04 19.77
CA LYS A 270 -12.09 -23.28 18.90
C LYS A 270 -12.05 -21.82 19.33
N VAL A 271 -10.92 -21.36 19.86
CA VAL A 271 -10.65 -19.92 19.96
C VAL A 271 -10.18 -19.50 18.57
N LYS A 272 -11.11 -19.12 17.70
CA LYS A 272 -10.76 -18.25 16.58
C LYS A 272 -10.61 -16.86 17.18
N ALA A 273 -9.48 -16.20 16.95
CA ALA A 273 -9.46 -14.75 17.03
C ALA A 273 -10.51 -14.26 16.03
N ALA A 274 -11.56 -13.60 16.52
CA ALA A 274 -12.53 -12.98 15.64
C ALA A 274 -11.87 -11.73 15.06
N PHE A 275 -11.98 -11.54 13.75
CA PHE A 275 -11.71 -10.23 13.19
C PHE A 275 -12.72 -9.26 13.78
N ASP A 276 -12.22 -8.20 14.40
CA ASP A 276 -13.06 -7.08 14.77
C ASP A 276 -13.33 -6.25 13.52
N GLU A 277 -14.53 -6.46 12.95
CA GLU A 277 -14.95 -5.81 11.71
C GLU A 277 -15.41 -4.36 11.94
N GLU A 278 -15.82 -4.04 13.16
CA GLU A 278 -16.39 -2.75 13.51
C GLU A 278 -15.35 -1.78 14.07
N GLY A 279 -14.40 -2.28 14.86
CA GLY A 279 -13.28 -1.53 15.44
C GLY A 279 -12.10 -1.29 14.51
N GLY A 280 -11.13 -0.50 15.01
CA GLY A 280 -9.87 -0.20 14.33
C GLY A 280 -9.98 0.80 13.18
N PHE A 281 -8.84 1.17 12.60
CA PHE A 281 -8.79 2.01 11.41
C PHE A 281 -9.19 1.23 10.15
N LYS A 282 -9.94 1.91 9.28
CA LYS A 282 -10.47 1.37 8.02
C LYS A 282 -9.90 2.15 6.84
N PRO A 283 -9.91 1.58 5.61
CA PRO A 283 -9.67 2.34 4.40
C PRO A 283 -10.48 3.62 4.40
N ASP A 284 -9.84 4.74 4.08
CA ASP A 284 -10.42 6.08 4.02
C ASP A 284 -11.08 6.57 5.33
N SER A 285 -10.73 5.98 6.49
CA SER A 285 -11.23 6.43 7.80
C SER A 285 -10.64 7.77 8.26
N LEU A 286 -9.48 8.16 7.74
CA LEU A 286 -8.87 9.47 7.93
C LEU A 286 -9.02 10.33 6.68
N ALA A 287 -9.32 11.62 6.91
CA ALA A 287 -9.31 12.62 5.85
C ALA A 287 -7.93 12.67 5.17
N PHE A 288 -7.92 12.59 3.84
CA PHE A 288 -6.68 12.63 3.07
C PHE A 288 -6.15 14.06 2.93
N VAL A 289 -5.23 14.44 3.80
CA VAL A 289 -4.51 15.72 3.79
C VAL A 289 -3.02 15.43 4.02
N PRO A 290 -2.26 15.06 2.96
CA PRO A 290 -0.87 14.65 3.12
C PRO A 290 0.00 15.84 3.59
N ARG A 291 0.79 15.61 4.63
CA ARG A 291 1.67 16.63 5.23
C ARG A 291 3.00 16.65 4.48
N VAL A 292 2.99 17.21 3.27
CA VAL A 292 4.17 17.25 2.41
C VAL A 292 5.03 18.48 2.73
N ALA A 293 6.34 18.29 2.83
CA ALA A 293 7.34 19.34 3.06
C ALA A 293 8.52 19.20 2.08
N LEU A 294 9.54 20.06 2.21
CA LEU A 294 10.77 19.95 1.43
C LEU A 294 11.49 18.63 1.73
N ASP A 295 11.63 18.32 3.01
CA ASP A 295 12.19 17.08 3.53
C ASP A 295 11.10 16.05 3.88
N SER A 296 11.52 14.82 4.19
CA SER A 296 10.60 13.75 4.61
C SER A 296 9.82 14.11 5.87
N VAL A 297 8.55 13.72 5.91
CA VAL A 297 7.65 13.87 7.06
C VAL A 297 7.18 12.50 7.52
N SER A 298 7.29 12.23 8.82
CA SER A 298 6.89 10.94 9.40
C SER A 298 5.41 10.67 9.16
N ILE A 299 5.14 9.49 8.60
CA ILE A 299 3.82 8.88 8.46
C ILE A 299 3.46 8.20 9.79
N SER A 300 2.25 8.45 10.28
CA SER A 300 1.66 7.70 11.39
C SER A 300 1.10 6.36 10.92
N PHE A 301 0.97 5.39 11.83
CA PHE A 301 0.40 4.09 11.47
C PHE A 301 -1.06 4.22 10.99
N GLU A 302 -1.81 5.12 11.60
CA GLU A 302 -3.19 5.43 11.24
C GLU A 302 -3.30 6.00 9.82
N GLU A 303 -2.41 6.92 9.45
CA GLU A 303 -2.30 7.42 8.06
C GLU A 303 -1.98 6.26 7.11
N PHE A 304 -1.01 5.40 7.44
CA PHE A 304 -0.63 4.26 6.61
C PHE A 304 -1.79 3.28 6.37
N VAL A 305 -2.47 2.82 7.43
CA VAL A 305 -3.58 1.88 7.31
C VAL A 305 -4.80 2.53 6.66
N SER A 306 -5.07 3.80 6.93
CA SER A 306 -6.21 4.48 6.32
C SER A 306 -6.02 4.74 4.83
N TRP A 307 -4.80 5.03 4.38
CA TRP A 307 -4.53 5.50 3.02
C TRP A 307 -4.00 4.41 2.09
N CYS A 308 -3.51 3.31 2.64
CA CYS A 308 -2.92 2.21 1.87
C CYS A 308 -3.18 0.82 2.52
N PRO A 309 -4.43 0.46 2.88
CA PRO A 309 -4.68 -0.87 3.41
C PRO A 309 -4.54 -1.90 2.28
N ARG A 310 -3.53 -2.78 2.38
CA ARG A 310 -3.30 -3.89 1.43
C ARG A 310 -3.22 -3.43 -0.04
N ALA A 311 -2.36 -2.45 -0.32
CA ALA A 311 -2.18 -1.93 -1.67
C ALA A 311 -1.79 -3.05 -2.63
N LYS A 312 -2.69 -3.34 -3.56
CA LYS A 312 -2.42 -4.18 -4.72
C LYS A 312 -1.82 -3.30 -5.81
N ILE A 313 -0.62 -3.63 -6.23
CA ILE A 313 0.09 -2.93 -7.30
C ILE A 313 -0.13 -3.73 -8.59
N GLU A 314 -0.66 -3.07 -9.60
CA GLU A 314 -0.94 -3.67 -10.91
C GLU A 314 -0.39 -2.77 -12.01
N TYR A 315 0.03 -3.34 -13.13
CA TYR A 315 0.34 -2.55 -14.33
C TYR A 315 -0.79 -2.63 -15.34
N ALA A 316 -1.52 -1.52 -15.52
CA ALA A 316 -2.69 -1.45 -16.39
C ALA A 316 -2.78 -0.10 -17.11
N ASN A 317 -3.28 -0.10 -18.36
CA ASN A 317 -3.39 1.11 -19.19
C ASN A 317 -2.05 1.85 -19.36
N ASN A 318 -0.95 1.12 -19.53
CA ASN A 318 0.41 1.63 -19.69
C ASN A 318 0.94 2.45 -18.49
N LYS A 319 0.45 2.16 -17.28
CA LYS A 319 0.97 2.75 -16.04
C LYS A 319 0.70 1.85 -14.84
N ILE A 320 1.46 2.08 -13.76
CA ILE A 320 1.21 1.44 -12.47
C ILE A 320 -0.12 1.95 -11.90
N GLN A 321 -0.96 1.05 -11.41
CA GLN A 321 -2.23 1.33 -10.73
C GLN A 321 -2.18 0.75 -9.33
N ILE A 322 -2.65 1.54 -8.36
CA ILE A 322 -2.81 1.14 -6.97
C ILE A 322 -4.19 1.61 -6.53
N VAL A 323 -4.93 0.76 -5.83
CA VAL A 323 -6.19 1.18 -5.21
C VAL A 323 -5.89 2.30 -4.22
N GLY A 324 -6.56 3.44 -4.34
CA GLY A 324 -6.19 4.64 -3.58
C GLY A 324 -4.89 5.29 -4.07
N MET A 325 -4.60 5.25 -5.38
CA MET A 325 -3.38 5.83 -5.98
C MET A 325 -3.06 7.25 -5.48
N ARG A 326 -4.09 8.10 -5.35
CA ARG A 326 -3.95 9.46 -4.84
C ARG A 326 -3.39 9.47 -3.41
N GLN A 327 -3.94 8.62 -2.55
CA GLN A 327 -3.53 8.44 -1.18
C GLN A 327 -2.12 7.86 -1.07
N PHE A 328 -1.82 6.84 -1.89
CA PHE A 328 -0.51 6.21 -1.97
C PHE A 328 0.59 7.21 -2.38
N LEU A 329 0.31 8.08 -3.34
CA LEU A 329 1.22 9.17 -3.72
C LEU A 329 1.50 10.10 -2.55
N GLY A 330 0.49 10.42 -1.73
CA GLY A 330 0.68 11.19 -0.50
C GLY A 330 1.69 10.54 0.45
N LEU A 331 1.62 9.22 0.64
CA LEU A 331 2.57 8.48 1.48
C LEU A 331 3.99 8.50 0.90
N LEU A 332 4.15 8.32 -0.41
CA LEU A 332 5.47 8.42 -1.06
C LEU A 332 6.06 9.84 -0.95
N LEU A 333 5.23 10.88 -1.11
CA LEU A 333 5.62 12.28 -0.94
C LEU A 333 6.08 12.57 0.49
N MET A 334 5.36 12.07 1.49
CA MET A 334 5.76 12.19 2.90
C MET A 334 7.05 11.43 3.19
N THR A 335 7.22 10.24 2.60
CA THR A 335 8.41 9.40 2.77
C THR A 335 9.69 10.08 2.29
N LEU A 336 9.62 10.78 1.15
CA LEU A 336 10.80 11.32 0.46
C LEU A 336 10.98 12.82 0.65
N GLY A 337 9.89 13.57 0.83
CA GLY A 337 9.90 15.03 0.73
C GLY A 337 9.93 15.50 -0.73
N MET A 338 9.62 16.77 -0.93
CA MET A 338 9.54 17.35 -2.27
C MET A 338 10.90 17.50 -2.94
N VAL A 339 11.99 17.74 -2.19
CA VAL A 339 13.33 17.93 -2.77
C VAL A 339 13.81 16.65 -3.47
N GLU A 340 13.64 15.49 -2.85
CA GLU A 340 13.97 14.22 -3.49
C GLU A 340 12.96 13.84 -4.57
N THR A 341 11.67 14.16 -4.38
CA THR A 341 10.63 13.88 -5.38
C THR A 341 10.90 14.58 -6.70
N VAL A 342 11.28 15.87 -6.69
CA VAL A 342 11.48 16.62 -7.95
C VAL A 342 12.68 16.13 -8.76
N LYS A 343 13.61 15.39 -8.14
CA LYS A 343 14.73 14.74 -8.82
C LYS A 343 14.35 13.45 -9.55
N LEU A 344 13.15 12.91 -9.33
CA LEU A 344 12.73 11.63 -9.93
C LEU A 344 12.27 11.77 -11.40
N LEU A 345 11.99 12.98 -11.86
CA LEU A 345 11.64 13.28 -13.25
C LEU A 345 12.49 14.46 -13.76
N PRO A 346 12.65 14.61 -15.10
CA PRO A 346 13.27 15.80 -15.67
C PRO A 346 12.60 17.09 -15.20
N PRO A 347 13.37 18.17 -14.89
CA PRO A 347 12.81 19.45 -14.48
C PRO A 347 11.73 20.00 -15.44
N GLN A 348 11.85 19.70 -16.73
CA GLN A 348 10.87 20.11 -17.75
C GLN A 348 9.45 19.60 -17.46
N GLN A 349 9.32 18.39 -16.93
CA GLN A 349 8.00 17.82 -16.61
C GLN A 349 7.35 18.53 -15.42
N TRP A 350 8.14 18.88 -14.41
CA TRP A 350 7.66 19.63 -13.25
C TRP A 350 7.22 21.04 -13.61
N ILE A 351 8.06 21.77 -14.37
CA ILE A 351 7.75 23.13 -14.81
C ILE A 351 6.50 23.14 -15.69
N SER A 352 6.41 22.23 -16.67
CA SER A 352 5.20 22.09 -17.50
C SER A 352 3.95 21.84 -16.66
N ALA A 353 4.03 20.94 -15.67
CA ALA A 353 2.90 20.62 -14.79
C ALA A 353 2.47 21.80 -13.90
N LEU A 354 3.43 22.57 -13.39
CA LEU A 354 3.17 23.77 -12.59
C LEU A 354 2.46 24.86 -13.39
N ILE A 355 2.95 25.12 -14.61
CA ILE A 355 2.35 26.08 -15.54
C ILE A 355 0.95 25.62 -15.95
N GLU A 356 0.80 24.35 -16.30
CA GLU A 356 -0.51 23.78 -16.65
C GLU A 356 -1.50 23.92 -15.49
N ALA A 357 -1.08 23.68 -14.25
CA ALA A 357 -1.93 23.86 -13.08
C ALA A 357 -2.36 25.32 -12.87
N GLU A 358 -1.45 26.29 -13.06
CA GLU A 358 -1.74 27.72 -13.00
C GLU A 358 -2.76 28.15 -14.07
N VAL A 359 -2.53 27.73 -15.33
CA VAL A 359 -3.45 27.98 -16.45
C VAL A 359 -4.82 27.35 -16.20
N ASN A 360 -4.85 26.12 -15.69
CA ASN A 360 -6.08 25.41 -15.39
C ASN A 360 -6.90 26.05 -14.27
N GLU A 361 -6.24 26.61 -13.25
CA GLU A 361 -6.89 27.37 -12.19
C GLU A 361 -7.43 28.71 -12.72
N PHE A 362 -6.63 29.45 -13.49
CA PHE A 362 -7.07 30.70 -14.11
C PHE A 362 -8.33 30.51 -14.96
N ASN A 363 -8.44 29.36 -15.65
CA ASN A 363 -9.56 29.00 -16.50
C ASN A 363 -10.64 28.15 -15.81
N ASP A 364 -10.62 28.01 -14.48
CA ASP A 364 -11.48 27.05 -13.76
C ASP A 364 -12.98 27.27 -14.00
N ALA A 365 -13.45 28.52 -13.99
CA ALA A 365 -14.86 28.83 -14.23
C ALA A 365 -15.36 28.28 -15.58
N ALA A 366 -14.56 28.43 -16.63
CA ALA A 366 -14.87 27.88 -17.95
C ALA A 366 -14.79 26.34 -17.98
N ARG A 367 -13.84 25.75 -17.23
CA ARG A 367 -13.70 24.29 -17.09
C ARG A 367 -14.92 23.69 -16.38
N LYS A 368 -15.31 24.23 -15.23
CA LYS A 368 -16.52 23.83 -14.48
C LYS A 368 -17.78 23.99 -15.32
N ALA A 369 -17.94 25.09 -16.07
CA ALA A 369 -19.09 25.26 -16.96
C ALA A 369 -19.19 24.15 -18.02
N ARG A 370 -18.06 23.71 -18.60
CA ARG A 370 -18.03 22.56 -19.52
C ARG A 370 -18.39 21.26 -18.81
N TRP A 371 -17.85 21.00 -17.62
CA TRP A 371 -18.13 19.79 -16.85
C TRP A 371 -19.59 19.71 -16.40
N TRP A 372 -20.20 20.84 -16.03
CA TRP A 372 -21.65 20.93 -15.78
C TRP A 372 -22.49 20.54 -16.99
N LYS A 373 -22.07 20.92 -18.20
CA LYS A 373 -22.73 20.48 -19.43
C LYS A 373 -22.65 18.97 -19.61
N ILE A 374 -21.48 18.38 -19.35
CA ILE A 374 -21.27 16.92 -19.39
C ILE A 374 -22.15 16.23 -18.35
N ALA A 375 -22.14 16.66 -17.09
CA ALA A 375 -22.98 16.10 -16.03
C ALA A 375 -24.47 16.10 -16.39
N LYS A 376 -24.99 17.20 -16.93
CA LYS A 376 -26.38 17.32 -17.40
C LYS A 376 -26.69 16.41 -18.59
N GLN A 377 -25.76 16.27 -19.54
CA GLN A 377 -25.89 15.34 -20.66
C GLN A 377 -25.91 13.88 -20.19
N SER A 378 -25.03 13.52 -19.25
CA SER A 378 -24.99 12.20 -18.63
C SER A 378 -26.29 11.88 -17.89
N ALA A 379 -26.81 12.83 -17.12
CA ALA A 379 -28.11 12.66 -16.44
C ALA A 379 -29.26 12.47 -17.43
N ALA A 380 -29.30 13.23 -18.53
CA ALA A 380 -30.29 13.07 -19.58
C ALA A 380 -30.20 11.68 -20.26
N LEU A 381 -28.98 11.16 -20.46
CA LEU A 381 -28.78 9.81 -21.01
C LEU A 381 -29.28 8.73 -20.05
N LEU A 382 -28.93 8.83 -18.76
CA LEU A 382 -29.37 7.87 -17.73
C LEU A 382 -30.89 7.86 -17.59
N ARG A 383 -31.54 9.04 -17.60
CA ARG A 383 -33.00 9.19 -17.67
C ARG A 383 -33.59 8.46 -18.86
N LYS A 384 -33.05 8.71 -20.05
CA LYS A 384 -33.57 8.17 -21.32
C LYS A 384 -33.38 6.66 -21.44
N LYS A 385 -32.21 6.14 -21.07
CA LYS A 385 -31.80 4.75 -21.33
C LYS A 385 -32.15 3.80 -20.18
N HIS A 386 -32.12 4.29 -18.94
CA HIS A 386 -32.26 3.46 -17.74
C HIS A 386 -33.40 3.93 -16.82
N GLY A 387 -34.13 5.00 -17.16
CA GLY A 387 -35.30 5.44 -16.41
C GLY A 387 -34.98 6.12 -15.07
N ALA A 388 -33.74 6.55 -14.85
CA ALA A 388 -33.36 7.27 -13.61
C ALA A 388 -34.23 8.53 -13.44
N THR A 389 -34.80 8.73 -12.25
CA THR A 389 -35.69 9.87 -11.97
C THR A 389 -35.02 10.93 -11.10
N ARG A 390 -34.16 10.50 -10.16
CA ARG A 390 -33.49 11.40 -9.23
C ARG A 390 -31.97 11.26 -9.35
N LEU A 391 -31.32 12.35 -9.74
CA LEU A 391 -29.86 12.45 -9.87
C LEU A 391 -29.36 13.73 -9.21
N ALA A 392 -28.13 13.66 -8.70
CA ALA A 392 -27.44 14.82 -8.19
C ALA A 392 -25.94 14.77 -8.51
N VAL A 393 -25.28 15.91 -8.42
CA VAL A 393 -23.82 16.03 -8.53
C VAL A 393 -23.24 16.30 -7.14
N ILE A 394 -22.13 15.63 -6.83
CA ILE A 394 -21.32 15.86 -5.63
C ILE A 394 -19.83 16.01 -6.01
N GLY A 395 -18.98 16.36 -5.04
CA GLY A 395 -17.52 16.39 -5.20
C GLY A 395 -16.98 17.72 -5.73
N ASP A 396 -15.88 17.69 -6.48
CA ASP A 396 -15.13 18.89 -6.84
C ASP A 396 -15.88 19.85 -7.80
N LEU A 397 -16.84 19.33 -8.56
CA LEU A 397 -17.61 20.15 -9.51
C LEU A 397 -18.56 21.15 -8.84
N VAL A 398 -19.03 20.85 -7.63
CA VAL A 398 -19.94 21.71 -6.87
C VAL A 398 -19.19 22.62 -5.90
N ARG A 399 -17.99 22.24 -5.46
CA ARG A 399 -17.18 22.99 -4.51
C ARG A 399 -16.64 24.30 -5.08
N PRO A 400 -16.29 25.28 -4.23
CA PRO A 400 -15.65 26.52 -4.67
C PRO A 400 -14.20 26.32 -5.14
N LEU A 401 -13.49 25.29 -4.66
CA LEU A 401 -12.09 25.02 -5.02
C LEU A 401 -11.93 24.68 -6.51
N PRO A 402 -10.85 25.11 -7.18
CA PRO A 402 -10.60 24.78 -8.59
C PRO A 402 -10.50 23.28 -8.85
N LEU A 403 -10.95 22.84 -10.04
CA LEU A 403 -10.73 21.48 -10.51
C LEU A 403 -9.24 21.22 -10.70
N ASN A 404 -8.74 20.09 -10.21
CA ASN A 404 -7.34 19.69 -10.36
C ASN A 404 -7.22 18.34 -11.09
N TYR A 405 -6.01 17.77 -11.12
CA TYR A 405 -5.72 16.50 -11.79
C TYR A 405 -6.58 15.32 -11.28
N TRP A 406 -6.92 15.33 -10.00
CA TRP A 406 -7.71 14.29 -9.33
C TRP A 406 -9.21 14.56 -9.30
N SER A 407 -9.65 15.67 -9.90
CA SER A 407 -11.07 15.99 -9.97
C SER A 407 -11.77 15.13 -11.01
N ASP A 408 -12.98 14.68 -10.66
CA ASP A 408 -13.85 13.89 -11.53
C ASP A 408 -15.30 14.36 -11.40
N ILE A 409 -16.18 13.93 -12.30
CA ILE A 409 -17.62 14.14 -12.15
C ILE A 409 -18.22 12.94 -11.42
N THR A 410 -18.82 13.19 -10.25
CA THR A 410 -19.53 12.16 -9.49
C THR A 410 -21.03 12.44 -9.49
N LEU A 411 -21.79 11.50 -10.04
CA LEU A 411 -23.25 11.54 -10.05
C LEU A 411 -23.81 10.56 -9.01
N VAL A 412 -24.65 11.08 -8.12
CA VAL A 412 -25.46 10.27 -7.22
C VAL A 412 -26.72 9.86 -7.94
N VAL A 413 -27.00 8.55 -7.99
CA VAL A 413 -28.19 8.00 -8.66
C VAL A 413 -28.99 7.16 -7.69
N TYR A 414 -30.20 7.62 -7.37
CA TYR A 414 -30.98 7.09 -6.25
C TYR A 414 -31.75 5.81 -6.58
N ASP A 415 -32.19 5.68 -7.84
CA ASP A 415 -33.27 4.76 -8.21
C ASP A 415 -32.89 3.80 -9.34
N LEU A 416 -31.61 3.66 -9.64
CA LEU A 416 -31.11 2.63 -10.56
C LEU A 416 -30.72 1.34 -9.84
N SER A 417 -30.88 0.20 -10.53
CA SER A 417 -30.29 -1.08 -10.09
C SER A 417 -28.76 -1.05 -10.23
N ARG A 418 -28.08 -2.01 -9.61
CA ARG A 418 -26.62 -2.15 -9.71
C ARG A 418 -26.18 -2.38 -11.16
N GLU A 419 -26.91 -3.21 -11.89
CA GLU A 419 -26.65 -3.54 -13.30
C GLU A 419 -26.84 -2.31 -14.18
N ALA A 420 -27.94 -1.58 -14.01
CA ALA A 420 -28.20 -0.35 -14.76
C ALA A 420 -27.17 0.75 -14.47
N ARG A 421 -26.71 0.88 -13.21
CA ARG A 421 -25.59 1.78 -12.86
C ARG A 421 -24.30 1.34 -13.55
N TRP A 422 -23.97 0.06 -13.55
CA TRP A 422 -22.75 -0.44 -14.17
C TRP A 422 -22.76 -0.21 -15.70
N GLU A 423 -23.83 -0.62 -16.39
CA GLU A 423 -23.97 -0.40 -17.84
C GLU A 423 -23.99 1.09 -18.21
N GLY A 424 -24.69 1.90 -17.41
CA GLY A 424 -24.74 3.34 -17.58
C GLY A 424 -23.36 3.98 -17.40
N GLY A 425 -22.63 3.60 -16.36
CA GLY A 425 -21.28 4.10 -16.10
C GLY A 425 -20.29 3.74 -17.21
N GLN A 426 -20.37 2.54 -17.76
CA GLN A 426 -19.54 2.13 -18.90
C GLN A 426 -19.84 2.96 -20.14
N ALA A 427 -21.12 3.10 -20.51
CA ALA A 427 -21.52 3.90 -21.67
C ALA A 427 -21.09 5.38 -21.53
N LEU A 428 -21.15 5.93 -20.32
CA LEU A 428 -20.70 7.29 -20.03
C LEU A 428 -19.19 7.45 -20.18
N ASN A 429 -18.39 6.52 -19.66
CA ASN A 429 -16.92 6.59 -19.76
C ASN A 429 -16.42 6.31 -21.20
N GLU A 430 -17.18 5.58 -22.02
CA GLU A 430 -16.92 5.46 -23.46
C GLU A 430 -17.20 6.78 -24.21
N MET A 431 -18.29 7.46 -23.85
CA MET A 431 -18.70 8.72 -24.47
C MET A 431 -17.83 9.90 -24.05
N PHE A 432 -17.43 9.95 -22.77
CA PHE A 432 -16.66 11.02 -22.17
C PHE A 432 -15.36 10.45 -21.59
N LYS A 433 -14.27 10.52 -22.36
CA LYS A 433 -12.95 10.01 -21.92
C LYS A 433 -12.27 10.88 -20.87
N ASN A 434 -12.62 12.17 -20.79
CA ASN A 434 -12.11 13.12 -19.81
C ASN A 434 -13.13 14.28 -19.67
N PRO A 435 -13.65 14.59 -18.46
CA PRO A 435 -13.38 13.95 -17.16
C PRO A 435 -13.89 12.53 -17.06
N ARG A 436 -13.40 11.77 -16.06
CA ARG A 436 -14.01 10.49 -15.71
C ARG A 436 -15.35 10.74 -15.02
N LEU A 437 -16.25 9.79 -15.20
CA LEU A 437 -17.60 9.82 -14.64
C LEU A 437 -17.81 8.64 -13.69
N TYR A 438 -18.18 8.95 -12.46
CA TYR A 438 -18.54 7.97 -11.45
C TYR A 438 -20.04 8.04 -11.16
N LEU A 439 -20.68 6.87 -11.06
CA LEU A 439 -22.06 6.72 -10.61
C LEU A 439 -22.05 6.05 -9.24
N VAL A 440 -22.62 6.70 -8.24
CA VAL A 440 -22.63 6.21 -6.85
C VAL A 440 -24.04 6.09 -6.28
N GLU A 441 -24.20 5.20 -5.31
CA GLU A 441 -25.42 5.10 -4.49
C GLU A 441 -25.48 6.25 -3.45
N PRO A 442 -26.68 6.65 -3.01
CA PRO A 442 -26.86 7.71 -2.02
C PRO A 442 -26.10 7.47 -0.71
N LYS A 443 -26.02 6.22 -0.23
CA LYS A 443 -25.29 5.89 0.99
C LYS A 443 -23.81 6.28 0.95
N TYR A 444 -23.19 6.27 -0.24
CA TYR A 444 -21.81 6.72 -0.42
C TYR A 444 -21.68 8.24 -0.51
N ALA A 445 -22.78 8.96 -0.74
CA ALA A 445 -22.82 10.41 -0.56
C ALA A 445 -22.84 10.76 0.94
N ASP A 446 -23.58 9.99 1.75
CA ASP A 446 -23.70 10.19 3.20
C ASP A 446 -22.44 9.77 3.99
N GLU A 447 -21.74 8.72 3.56
CA GLU A 447 -20.49 8.23 4.20
C GLU A 447 -19.26 9.08 3.86
N SER A 448 -19.31 9.88 2.78
CA SER A 448 -18.26 10.83 2.42
C SER A 448 -18.32 12.12 3.27
N LEU A 449 -18.12 11.96 4.58
CA LEU A 449 -18.27 12.93 5.68
C LEU A 449 -17.39 14.21 5.63
N ALA A 450 -17.12 14.78 4.46
CA ALA A 450 -16.40 16.04 4.34
C ALA A 450 -17.07 17.11 3.45
N ASN A 451 -18.09 16.82 2.63
CA ASN A 451 -18.50 17.78 1.59
C ASN A 451 -20.01 17.81 1.28
N ASN A 452 -20.74 18.56 2.11
CA ASN A 452 -22.20 18.73 2.15
C ASN A 452 -22.83 19.51 0.97
N GLU A 453 -22.15 19.70 -0.16
CA GLU A 453 -22.79 20.33 -1.33
C GLU A 453 -23.26 19.25 -2.30
N LEU A 454 -24.57 19.08 -2.35
CA LEU A 454 -25.26 18.23 -3.30
C LEU A 454 -26.17 19.11 -4.15
N VAL A 455 -26.05 18.99 -5.47
CA VAL A 455 -26.85 19.77 -6.42
C VAL A 455 -27.65 18.82 -7.29
N GLU A 456 -28.98 18.82 -7.12
CA GLU A 456 -29.88 18.03 -7.98
C GLU A 456 -29.84 18.56 -9.43
N ILE A 457 -29.84 17.64 -10.40
CA ILE A 457 -29.76 17.93 -11.85
C ILE A 457 -30.72 17.11 -12.68
#